data_AF-W2CJ24-F1
#
_entry.id   AF-W2CJ24-F1
#
_cell.length_a   1.000
_cell.length_b   1.000
_cell.length_c   1.000
_cell.angle_alpha   90.00
_cell.angle_beta   90.00
_cell.angle_gamma   90.00
#
_symmetry.space_group_name_H-M   'P 1'
#
loop_
_entity.id
_entity.type
_entity.pdbx_description
1 polymer ?
#
loop_
_entity_poly.entity_id
_entity_poly.type
_entity_poly.pdbx_seq_one_letter_code
_entity_poly.pdbx_strand_id
1 'polypeptide(L)' 'MVQRRIDNSRFFVNWIENDGTTASQVLDFKEKTVTVFLTFTGPDSTRHSQLLTGRLELQGE' A
#
# COMPACT_ATOMS: atom_id res chain seq x y z
N MET A 1 -1.33 -9.58 -7.68
CA MET A 1 -1.89 -8.94 -6.47
C MET A 1 -2.22 -10.02 -5.45
N VAL A 2 -1.92 -9.76 -4.18
CA VAL A 2 -2.29 -10.57 -3.02
C VAL A 2 -3.13 -9.69 -2.10
N GLN A 3 -4.27 -10.20 -1.62
CA GLN A 3 -5.08 -9.54 -0.61
C GLN A 3 -5.34 -10.52 0.53
N ARG A 4 -5.23 -10.05 1.78
CA ARG A 4 -5.52 -10.82 2.98
C ARG A 4 -6.27 -9.96 3.98
N ARG A 5 -7.31 -10.53 4.59
CA ARG A 5 -7.94 -9.92 5.76
C ARG A 5 -7.00 -10.11 6.96
N ILE A 6 -6.72 -9.03 7.69
CA ILE A 6 -6.00 -9.08 8.97
C ILE A 6 -7.03 -9.31 10.08
N ASP A 7 -8.09 -8.49 10.11
CA ASP A 7 -9.19 -8.59 11.05
C ASP A 7 -10.49 -7.94 10.48
N ASN A 8 -11.41 -7.54 11.36
CA ASN A 8 -12.69 -6.98 10.98
C ASN A 8 -12.63 -5.63 10.26
N SER A 9 -11.59 -4.83 10.48
CA SER A 9 -11.47 -3.50 9.87
C SER A 9 -10.20 -3.33 9.04
N ARG A 10 -9.27 -4.28 9.08
CA ARG A 10 -7.97 -4.16 8.42
C ARG A 10 -7.72 -5.20 7.35
N PHE A 11 -7.17 -4.74 6.23
CA PHE A 11 -6.80 -5.57 5.09
C PHE A 11 -5.37 -5.28 4.67
N PHE A 12 -4.62 -6.34 4.42
CA PHE A 12 -3.34 -6.28 3.74
C PHE A 12 -3.55 -6.47 2.23
N VAL A 13 -2.97 -5.58 1.43
CA VAL A 13 -2.95 -5.70 -0.03
C VAL A 13 -1.51 -5.51 -0.51
N ASN A 14 -1.07 -6.35 -1.44
CA ASN A 14 0.26 -6.25 -2.03
C ASN A 14 0.22 -6.53 -3.53
N TRP A 15 1.02 -5.80 -4.29
CA TRP A 15 1.26 -6.09 -5.69
C TRP A 15 2.63 -5.56 -6.14
N ILE A 16 3.00 -5.97 -7.35
CA ILE A 16 4.15 -5.48 -8.08
C ILE A 16 3.59 -4.76 -9.30
N GLU A 17 3.98 -3.51 -9.48
CA GLU A 17 3.67 -2.70 -10.65
C GLU A 17 4.49 -3.16 -11.86
N ASN A 18 4.08 -2.74 -13.06
CA ASN A 18 4.74 -3.14 -14.31
C ASN A 18 6.22 -2.71 -14.39
N ASP A 19 6.60 -1.65 -13.68
CA ASP A 19 7.97 -1.13 -13.59
C ASP A 19 8.83 -1.83 -12.53
N GLY A 20 8.28 -2.84 -11.84
CA GLY A 20 8.96 -3.55 -10.76
C GLY A 20 8.97 -2.80 -9.42
N THR A 21 8.20 -1.71 -9.30
CA THR A 21 7.84 -1.11 -8.01
C THR A 21 6.96 -2.10 -7.23
N THR A 22 7.21 -2.26 -5.94
CA THR A 22 6.33 -3.07 -5.07
C THR A 22 5.57 -2.17 -4.12
N ALA A 23 4.28 -2.46 -3.94
CA ALA A 23 3.43 -1.77 -2.98
C ALA A 23 2.89 -2.80 -1.98
N SER A 24 3.13 -2.59 -0.69
CA SER A 24 2.58 -3.38 0.39
C SER A 24 1.82 -2.45 1.32
N GLN A 25 0.51 -2.62 1.43
CA GLN A 25 -0.34 -1.69 2.16
C GLN A 25 -1.24 -2.36 3.18
N VAL A 26 -1.49 -1.64 4.26
CA VAL A 26 -2.55 -1.94 5.22
C VAL A 26 -3.62 -0.87 5.09
N LEU A 27 -4.82 -1.30 4.72
CA LEU A 27 -6.03 -0.49 4.73
C LEU A 27 -6.70 -0.67 6.09
N ASP A 28 -6.95 0.42 6.81
CA ASP A 28 -7.72 0.41 8.06
C ASP A 28 -9.01 1.22 7.86
N PHE A 29 -10.12 0.50 7.75
CA PHE A 29 -11.45 1.09 7.56
C PHE A 29 -12.02 1.70 8.83
N LYS A 30 -11.54 1.28 10.01
CA LYS A 30 -11.98 1.85 11.29
C LYS A 30 -11.31 3.20 11.50
N GLU A 31 -10.00 3.25 11.35
CA GLU A 31 -9.21 4.49 11.52
C GLU A 31 -9.27 5.39 10.26
N LYS A 32 -9.84 4.90 9.16
CA LYS A 32 -9.88 5.55 7.84
C LYS A 32 -8.48 5.97 7.39
N THR A 33 -7.53 5.06 7.51
CA THR A 33 -6.14 5.25 7.11
C THR A 33 -5.69 4.18 6.13
N VAL A 34 -4.71 4.52 5.32
CA VAL A 34 -3.92 3.57 4.55
C VAL A 34 -2.44 3.84 4.83
N THR A 35 -1.71 2.79 5.18
CA THR A 35 -0.24 2.84 5.30
C THR A 35 0.34 1.98 4.19
N VAL A 36 1.23 2.55 3.38
CA VAL A 36 1.86 1.89 2.23
C VAL A 36 3.37 1.88 2.42
N PHE A 37 3.98 0.72 2.27
CA PHE A 37 5.42 0.58 2.07
C PHE A 37 5.69 0.33 0.59
N LEU A 38 6.41 1.25 -0.04
CA LEU A 38 6.82 1.19 -1.44
C LEU A 38 8.30 0.80 -1.52
N THR A 39 8.65 -0.02 -2.51
CA THR A 39 10.03 -0.14 -2.99
C THR A 39 10.07 0.09 -4.49
N PHE A 40 11.00 0.91 -4.97
CA PHE A 40 11.06 1.32 -6.38
C PHE A 40 12.50 1.53 -6.81
N THR A 41 12.74 1.56 -8.13
CA THR A 41 14.07 1.85 -8.70
C THR A 41 14.19 3.35 -8.97
N GLY A 42 15.26 3.96 -8.48
CA GLY A 42 15.57 5.37 -8.68
C GLY A 42 16.23 5.65 -10.03
N PRO A 43 16.42 6.93 -10.41
CA PRO A 43 17.07 7.32 -11.66
C PRO A 43 18.50 6.79 -11.84
N ASP A 44 19.18 6.50 -10.73
CA ASP A 44 20.54 5.95 -10.66
C ASP A 44 20.57 4.41 -10.64
N SER A 45 19.43 3.75 -10.89
CA SER A 45 19.24 2.30 -10.76
C SER A 45 19.36 1.76 -9.32
N THR A 46 19.45 2.62 -8.31
CA THR A 46 19.43 2.21 -6.90
C THR A 46 18.00 1.84 -6.48
N ARG A 47 17.87 0.82 -5.63
CA ARG A 47 16.57 0.49 -5.01
C ARG A 47 16.32 1.43 -3.83
N HIS A 48 15.21 2.15 -3.87
CA HIS A 48 14.72 2.99 -2.78
C HIS A 48 13.50 2.37 -2.12
N SER A 49 13.18 2.87 -0.93
CA SER A 49 11.95 2.53 -0.24
C SER A 49 11.33 3.76 0.42
N GLN A 50 10.02 3.74 0.58
CA GLN A 50 9.29 4.82 1.24
C GLN A 50 8.11 4.25 2.03
N LEU A 51 7.90 4.79 3.23
CA LEU A 51 6.68 4.58 4.00
C LEU A 51 5.79 5.82 3.83
N LEU A 52 4.56 5.60 3.39
CA LEU A 52 3.55 6.64 3.19
C LEU A 52 2.33 6.31 4.05
N THR A 53 1.72 7.34 4.63
CA THR A 53 0.43 7.22 5.31
C THR A 53 -0.54 8.22 4.71
N GLY A 54 -1.74 7.76 4.37
CA GLY A 54 -2.80 8.56 3.79
C GLY A 54 -4.13 8.33 4.47
N ARG A 55 -5.09 9.22 4.19
CA ARG A 55 -6.48 9.04 4.59
C ARG A 55 -7.18 8.13 3.58
N LEU A 56 -7.93 7.17 4.09
CA LEU A 56 -8.77 6.28 3.29
C LEU A 56 -10.17 6.89 3.16
N GLU A 57 -10.59 7.12 1.92
CA GLU A 57 -11.93 7.60 1.59
C GLU A 57 -12.58 6.62 0.62
N LEU A 58 -13.80 6.19 0.94
CA LEU A 58 -14.65 5.42 0.04
C LEU A 58 -15.41 6.42 -0.83
N GLN A 59 -15.26 6.34 -2.16
CA GLN A 59 -16.12 7.10 -3.06
C GLN A 59 -17.43 6.35 -3.29
N GLY A 60 -18.55 6.95 -2.87
CA GLY A 60 -19.90 6.51 -3.21
C GLY A 60 -20.77 6.00 -2.04
N GLU A 61 -20.97 6.82 -1.01
CA GLU A 61 -22.21 6.78 -0.21
C GLU A 61 -23.18 7.85 -0.72
#